data_AF-A0A7C6D2K2-F1
#
_entry.id   AF-A0A7C6D2K2-F1
#
_cell.length_a   1.000
_cell.length_b   1.000
_cell.length_c   1.000
_cell.angle_alpha   90.00
_cell.angle_beta   90.00
_cell.angle_gamma   90.00
#
_symmetry.space_group_name_H-M   'P 1'
#
loop_
_entity.id
_entity.type
_entity.pdbx_description
1 polymer ?
#
loop_
_entity_poly.entity_id
_entity_poly.type
_entity_poly.pdbx_seq_one_letter_code
_entity_poly.pdbx_strand_id
1 'polypeptide(L)'
;MSFILRNIRRMSFAHWKSNLLIFIEMAVCTAIFFIMLHNYTLAQHTYDEKLSDTVRAQRVAINLQDPTKIGELLPGSTLYDIAQKVQRDILESPDWVTYETFSLTSIPYSRDGFPTEIPEEFMEEFGYSDFCDTLLRGMLLYSPTYMTQNGLRVSEGRNFEDADFDEIDGPTPVIIGAELSPYLNVGDVIISSETSDGITFSDRQAVVIGILEEDSFTVVQEGDVDINKTFIFPASFEDQG
;
A
#
# COMPACT_ATOMS: atom_id res chain seq x y z
N MET A 1 -54.96 -28.45 -24.15
CA MET A 1 -53.57 -28.18 -24.59
C MET A 1 -53.38 -28.03 -26.11
N SER A 2 -54.11 -28.76 -26.97
CA SER A 2 -53.90 -28.69 -28.43
C SER A 2 -54.26 -27.33 -29.06
N PHE A 3 -55.24 -26.61 -28.51
CA PHE A 3 -55.67 -25.30 -29.01
C PHE A 3 -54.64 -24.18 -28.77
N ILE A 4 -54.01 -24.16 -27.59
CA ILE A 4 -52.97 -23.20 -27.23
C ILE A 4 -51.73 -23.41 -28.10
N LEU A 5 -51.28 -24.66 -28.25
CA LEU A 5 -50.16 -25.01 -29.14
C LEU A 5 -50.45 -24.66 -30.62
N ARG A 6 -51.69 -24.87 -31.10
CA ARG A 6 -52.09 -24.45 -32.45
C ARG A 6 -52.08 -22.93 -32.61
N ASN A 7 -52.58 -22.17 -31.63
CA ASN A 7 -52.58 -20.71 -31.68
C ASN A 7 -51.19 -20.11 -31.54
N ILE A 8 -50.32 -20.67 -30.68
CA ILE A 8 -48.91 -20.28 -30.59
C ILE A 8 -48.23 -20.52 -31.94
N ARG A 9 -48.36 -21.72 -32.54
CA ARG A 9 -47.83 -21.98 -33.88
C ARG A 9 -48.37 -20.97 -34.91
N ARG A 10 -49.68 -20.70 -34.90
CA ARG A 10 -50.30 -19.80 -35.87
C ARG A 10 -49.83 -18.35 -35.68
N MET A 11 -49.65 -17.87 -34.45
CA MET A 11 -49.09 -16.55 -34.16
C MET A 11 -47.59 -16.47 -34.50
N SER A 12 -46.80 -17.50 -34.17
CA SER A 12 -45.38 -17.58 -34.52
C SER A 12 -45.15 -17.55 -36.02
N PHE A 13 -46.02 -18.21 -36.80
CA PHE A 13 -45.98 -18.19 -38.27
C PHE A 13 -46.65 -16.96 -38.90
N ALA A 14 -47.65 -16.33 -38.27
CA ALA A 14 -48.30 -15.15 -38.82
C ALA A 14 -47.40 -13.90 -38.76
N HIS A 15 -46.61 -13.76 -37.68
CA HIS A 15 -45.68 -12.65 -37.49
C HIS A 15 -44.22 -13.09 -37.63
N TRP A 16 -43.97 -14.15 -38.41
CA TRP A 16 -42.65 -14.77 -38.54
C TRP A 16 -41.55 -13.78 -38.91
N LYS A 17 -41.86 -12.75 -39.73
CA LYS A 17 -40.91 -11.69 -40.09
C LYS A 17 -40.51 -10.84 -38.88
N SER A 18 -41.48 -10.40 -38.07
CA SER A 18 -41.22 -9.61 -36.86
C SER A 18 -40.50 -10.44 -35.79
N ASN A 19 -40.90 -11.70 -35.63
CA ASN A 19 -40.20 -12.62 -34.71
C ASN A 19 -38.76 -12.87 -35.16
N LEU A 20 -38.53 -13.07 -36.46
CA LEU A 20 -37.19 -13.21 -37.03
C LEU A 20 -36.35 -11.94 -36.79
N LEU A 21 -36.96 -10.76 -36.94
CA LEU A 21 -36.29 -9.49 -36.73
C LEU A 21 -35.87 -9.32 -35.26
N ILE A 22 -36.76 -9.63 -34.31
CA ILE A 22 -36.46 -9.65 -32.87
C ILE A 22 -35.33 -10.64 -32.55
N PHE A 23 -35.34 -11.84 -33.15
CA PHE A 23 -34.26 -12.81 -32.97
C PHE A 23 -32.92 -12.32 -33.51
N ILE A 24 -32.91 -11.65 -34.67
CA ILE A 24 -31.71 -11.05 -35.24
C ILE A 24 -31.20 -9.93 -34.34
N GLU A 25 -32.07 -9.04 -33.85
CA GLU A 25 -31.69 -7.97 -32.93
C GLU A 25 -31.13 -8.51 -31.62
N MET A 26 -31.76 -9.53 -31.02
CA MET A 26 -31.22 -10.17 -29.81
C MET A 26 -29.87 -10.86 -30.08
N ALA A 27 -29.69 -11.49 -31.24
CA ALA A 27 -28.42 -12.11 -31.62
C ALA A 27 -27.32 -11.06 -31.79
N VAL A 28 -27.64 -9.92 -32.41
CA VAL A 28 -26.71 -8.78 -32.55
C VAL A 28 -26.38 -8.18 -31.19
N CYS A 29 -27.36 -7.93 -30.32
CA CYS A 29 -27.11 -7.45 -28.96
C CYS A 29 -26.22 -8.42 -28.17
N THR A 30 -26.49 -9.73 -28.26
CA THR A 30 -25.68 -10.76 -27.60
C THR A 30 -24.25 -10.77 -28.14
N ALA A 31 -24.08 -10.62 -29.45
CA ALA A 31 -22.77 -10.54 -30.08
C ALA A 31 -22.01 -9.27 -29.64
N ILE A 32 -22.69 -8.12 -29.52
CA ILE A 32 -22.10 -6.88 -29.02
C ILE A 32 -21.67 -7.04 -27.56
N PHE A 33 -22.54 -7.61 -26.69
CA PHE A 33 -22.17 -7.91 -25.31
C PHE A 33 -20.97 -8.85 -25.23
N PHE A 34 -20.94 -9.90 -26.04
CA PHE A 34 -19.82 -10.84 -26.06
C PHE A 34 -18.53 -10.17 -26.55
N ILE A 35 -18.60 -9.33 -27.59
CA ILE A 35 -17.44 -8.56 -28.08
C ILE A 35 -16.96 -7.58 -27.00
N MET A 36 -17.88 -6.87 -26.32
CA MET A 36 -17.51 -5.96 -25.23
C MET A 36 -16.87 -6.72 -24.06
N LEU A 37 -17.44 -7.85 -23.63
CA LEU A 37 -16.89 -8.66 -22.55
C LEU A 37 -15.54 -9.25 -22.95
N HIS A 38 -15.41 -9.76 -24.17
CA HIS A 38 -14.14 -10.29 -24.69
C HIS A 38 -13.09 -9.20 -24.84
N ASN A 39 -13.45 -8.01 -25.31
CA ASN A 39 -12.56 -6.86 -25.38
C ASN A 39 -12.18 -6.35 -23.99
N TYR A 40 -13.09 -6.40 -23.00
CA TYR A 40 -12.79 -6.08 -21.61
C TYR A 40 -11.81 -7.09 -21.01
N THR A 41 -12.03 -8.39 -21.20
CA THR A 41 -11.14 -9.45 -20.76
C THR A 41 -9.78 -9.39 -21.46
N LEU A 42 -9.76 -9.12 -22.76
CA LEU A 42 -8.51 -8.86 -23.50
C LEU A 42 -7.84 -7.59 -23.01
N ALA A 43 -8.56 -6.50 -22.75
CA ALA A 43 -7.99 -5.28 -22.21
C ALA A 43 -7.41 -5.52 -20.81
N GLN A 44 -8.09 -6.27 -19.96
CA GLN A 44 -7.61 -6.66 -18.63
C GLN A 44 -6.36 -7.55 -18.72
N HIS A 45 -6.39 -8.62 -19.52
CA HIS A 45 -5.21 -9.47 -19.75
C HIS A 45 -4.06 -8.72 -20.45
N THR A 46 -4.37 -7.81 -21.37
CA THR A 46 -3.37 -6.96 -22.03
C THR A 46 -2.84 -5.89 -21.07
N TYR A 47 -3.63 -5.44 -20.11
CA TYR A 47 -3.18 -4.55 -19.03
C TYR A 47 -2.23 -5.34 -18.12
N ASP A 48 -2.58 -6.57 -17.75
CA ASP A 48 -1.74 -7.44 -16.92
C ASP A 48 -0.45 -7.91 -17.65
N GLU A 49 -0.51 -8.25 -18.95
CA GLU A 49 0.64 -8.71 -19.75
C GLU A 49 1.45 -7.57 -20.42
N LYS A 50 0.85 -6.45 -20.83
CA LYS A 50 1.60 -5.36 -21.48
C LYS A 50 2.07 -4.27 -20.52
N LEU A 51 1.56 -4.17 -19.29
CA LEU A 51 2.26 -3.43 -18.23
C LEU A 51 3.32 -4.27 -17.51
N SER A 52 3.34 -5.60 -17.68
CA SER A 52 4.55 -6.36 -17.34
C SER A 52 5.67 -6.12 -18.35
N ASP A 53 5.33 -5.96 -19.64
CA ASP A 53 6.29 -5.86 -20.74
C ASP A 53 6.56 -4.44 -21.28
N THR A 54 5.81 -3.41 -20.87
CA THR A 54 6.26 -2.00 -21.02
C THR A 54 7.30 -1.72 -19.97
N VAL A 55 8.46 -2.38 -20.12
CA VAL A 55 9.72 -2.19 -19.40
C VAL A 55 9.49 -1.47 -18.08
N ARG A 56 8.93 -2.18 -17.07
CA ARG A 56 9.26 -1.81 -15.69
C ARG A 56 10.77 -1.87 -15.66
N ALA A 57 11.44 -0.72 -15.77
CA ALA A 57 12.88 -0.63 -15.66
C ALA A 57 13.27 -1.50 -14.46
N GLN A 58 14.19 -2.45 -14.66
CA GLN A 58 14.48 -3.46 -13.66
C GLN A 58 14.78 -2.74 -12.34
N ARG A 59 13.87 -2.88 -11.38
CA ARG A 59 14.00 -2.23 -10.07
C ARG A 59 14.90 -3.10 -9.23
N VAL A 60 15.98 -2.52 -8.73
CA VAL A 60 16.95 -3.21 -7.86
C VAL A 60 16.93 -2.47 -6.54
N ALA A 61 16.65 -3.19 -5.45
CA ALA A 61 16.82 -2.67 -4.11
C ALA A 61 18.30 -2.76 -3.74
N ILE A 62 18.89 -1.63 -3.35
CA ILE A 62 20.28 -1.58 -2.87
C ILE A 62 20.22 -1.04 -1.45
N ASN A 63 20.61 -1.87 -0.49
CA ASN A 63 20.81 -1.40 0.88
C ASN A 63 22.17 -0.69 0.96
N LEU A 64 22.13 0.63 1.00
CA LEU A 64 23.33 1.46 1.18
C LEU A 64 23.56 1.65 2.68
N GLN A 65 24.53 0.92 3.23
CA GLN A 65 24.94 1.12 4.62
C GLN A 65 25.72 2.43 4.76
N ASP A 66 25.49 3.13 5.87
CA ASP A 66 26.28 4.30 6.24
C ASP A 66 27.74 3.88 6.49
N PRO A 67 28.71 4.34 5.67
CA PRO A 67 30.11 3.99 5.84
C PRO A 67 30.67 4.41 7.22
N THR A 68 30.10 5.42 7.87
CA THR A 68 30.54 5.87 9.21
C THR A 68 30.10 4.93 10.33
N LYS A 69 29.04 4.13 10.11
CA LYS A 69 28.51 3.17 11.08
C LYS A 69 29.16 1.78 10.96
N ILE A 70 29.89 1.52 9.87
CA ILE A 70 30.68 0.30 9.71
C ILE A 70 32.00 0.51 10.45
N GLY A 71 32.16 -0.11 11.63
CA GLY A 71 33.28 0.10 12.57
C GLY A 71 34.70 -0.13 12.04
N GLU A 72 34.85 -0.47 10.75
CA GLU A 72 36.14 -0.66 10.06
C GLU A 72 36.46 0.45 9.03
N LEU A 73 35.54 1.38 8.75
CA LEU A 73 35.71 2.47 7.79
C LEU A 73 35.88 3.81 8.50
N LEU A 74 37.10 4.08 8.95
CA LEU A 74 37.43 5.33 9.62
C LEU A 74 37.39 6.52 8.64
N PRO A 75 36.76 7.66 9.01
CA PRO A 75 36.81 8.89 8.23
C PRO A 75 38.25 9.29 7.90
N GLY A 76 38.52 9.59 6.62
CA GLY A 76 39.86 9.95 6.12
C GLY A 76 40.76 8.77 5.76
N SER A 77 40.27 7.52 5.85
CA SER A 77 40.95 6.37 5.26
C SER A 77 40.66 6.25 3.77
N THR A 78 41.59 5.69 2.99
CA THR A 78 41.40 5.44 1.56
C THR A 78 40.16 4.58 1.28
N LEU A 79 39.86 3.62 2.16
CA LEU A 79 38.68 2.76 2.02
C LEU A 79 37.38 3.52 2.25
N TYR A 80 37.35 4.43 3.22
CA TYR A 80 36.21 5.31 3.46
C TYR A 80 35.95 6.23 2.26
N ASP A 81 36.99 6.86 1.71
CA ASP A 81 36.86 7.75 0.55
C ASP A 81 36.37 7.00 -0.69
N ILE A 82 36.84 5.76 -0.89
CA ILE A 82 36.37 4.89 -1.98
C ILE A 82 34.90 4.50 -1.76
N ALA A 83 34.52 4.10 -0.56
CA ALA A 83 33.14 3.71 -0.24
C ALA A 83 32.17 4.88 -0.48
N GLN A 84 32.50 6.08 0.00
CA GLN A 84 31.71 7.30 -0.25
C GLN A 84 31.62 7.62 -1.73
N LYS A 85 32.74 7.51 -2.46
CA LYS A 85 32.73 7.73 -3.90
C LYS A 85 31.82 6.75 -4.61
N VAL A 86 31.90 5.45 -4.32
CA VAL A 86 31.05 4.42 -4.94
C VAL A 86 29.58 4.68 -4.60
N GLN A 87 29.26 5.01 -3.35
CA GLN A 87 27.89 5.34 -2.95
C GLN A 87 27.35 6.54 -3.74
N ARG A 88 28.14 7.61 -3.87
CA ARG A 88 27.77 8.79 -4.66
C ARG A 88 27.62 8.44 -6.15
N ASP A 89 28.58 7.73 -6.73
CA ASP A 89 28.54 7.30 -8.12
C ASP A 89 27.31 6.41 -8.38
N ILE A 90 26.87 5.63 -7.39
CA ILE A 90 25.62 4.88 -7.45
C ILE A 90 24.41 5.80 -7.39
N LEU A 91 24.35 6.73 -6.44
CA LEU A 91 23.18 7.60 -6.26
C LEU A 91 22.98 8.59 -7.42
N GLU A 92 24.08 9.07 -8.01
CA GLU A 92 24.11 10.09 -9.06
C GLU A 92 24.27 9.51 -10.48
N SER A 93 24.24 8.18 -10.62
CA SER A 93 24.40 7.54 -11.93
C SER A 93 23.32 7.99 -12.91
N PRO A 94 23.67 8.39 -14.15
CA PRO A 94 22.67 8.71 -15.17
C PRO A 94 21.94 7.47 -15.71
N ASP A 95 22.41 6.26 -15.37
CA ASP A 95 21.89 5.00 -15.91
C ASP A 95 20.62 4.53 -15.17
N TRP A 96 20.32 5.10 -14.00
CA TRP A 96 19.12 4.76 -13.23
C TRP A 96 18.60 5.96 -12.43
N VAL A 97 17.36 5.83 -11.95
CA VAL A 97 16.76 6.79 -11.01
C VAL A 97 16.68 6.10 -9.65
N THR A 98 17.26 6.72 -8.64
CA THR A 98 17.22 6.25 -7.26
C THR A 98 15.98 6.78 -6.55
N TYR A 99 15.34 5.90 -5.79
CA TYR A 99 14.21 6.21 -4.93
C TYR A 99 14.54 5.66 -3.55
N GLU A 100 14.14 6.39 -2.51
CA GLU A 100 14.22 5.86 -1.16
C GLU A 100 13.27 4.67 -0.98
N THR A 101 13.69 3.72 -0.16
CA THR A 101 12.86 2.58 0.26
C THR A 101 12.36 2.77 1.68
N PHE A 102 11.43 1.93 2.10
CA PHE A 102 10.93 1.83 3.46
C PHE A 102 11.34 0.49 4.07
N SER A 103 11.18 0.36 5.39
CA SER A 103 11.22 -0.91 6.10
C SER A 103 9.82 -1.28 6.56
N LEU A 104 9.48 -2.57 6.53
CA LEU A 104 8.23 -3.05 7.12
C LEU A 104 8.36 -3.15 8.64
N THR A 105 7.31 -2.74 9.34
CA THR A 105 7.17 -2.90 10.78
C THR A 105 5.74 -3.30 11.14
N SER A 106 5.49 -3.53 12.42
CA SER A 106 4.17 -3.90 12.92
C SER A 106 3.90 -3.22 14.25
N ILE A 107 2.65 -2.80 14.46
CA ILE A 107 2.21 -2.18 15.70
C ILE A 107 1.31 -3.15 16.45
N PRO A 108 1.59 -3.45 17.72
CA PRO A 108 0.64 -4.09 18.62
C PRO A 108 -0.71 -3.39 18.62
N TYR A 109 -1.78 -4.11 18.28
CA TYR A 109 -3.14 -3.61 18.42
C TYR A 109 -3.71 -3.97 19.79
N SER A 110 -4.29 -2.97 20.46
CA SER A 110 -5.09 -3.17 21.66
C SER A 110 -6.34 -2.32 21.58
N ARG A 111 -7.49 -2.87 22.00
CA ARG A 111 -8.76 -2.14 21.93
C ARG A 111 -8.75 -0.85 22.77
N ASP A 112 -8.01 -0.85 23.88
CA ASP A 112 -7.90 0.30 24.79
C ASP A 112 -6.84 1.32 24.32
N GLY A 113 -5.94 0.91 23.43
CA GLY A 113 -4.87 1.75 22.89
C GLY A 113 -5.29 2.59 21.68
N PHE A 114 -6.45 2.30 21.09
CA PHE A 114 -6.98 3.01 19.92
C PHE A 114 -8.27 3.75 20.29
N PRO A 115 -8.51 4.96 19.76
CA PRO A 115 -9.71 5.73 20.06
C PRO A 115 -10.99 5.08 19.52
N THR A 116 -10.86 4.33 18.41
CA THR A 116 -11.93 3.56 17.78
C THR A 116 -11.42 2.16 17.47
N GLU A 117 -12.32 1.18 17.53
CA GLU A 117 -12.04 -0.20 17.13
C GLU A 117 -11.75 -0.28 15.62
N ILE A 118 -10.60 -0.84 15.28
CA ILE A 118 -10.19 -1.10 13.88
C ILE A 118 -10.67 -2.50 13.49
N PRO A 119 -11.23 -2.70 12.28
CA PRO A 119 -11.68 -4.02 11.84
C PRO A 119 -10.54 -5.03 11.65
N GLU A 120 -10.85 -6.32 11.84
CA GLU A 120 -9.89 -7.42 11.70
C GLU A 120 -9.25 -7.51 10.30
N GLU A 121 -9.91 -7.02 9.25
CA GLU A 121 -9.36 -7.05 7.87
C GLU A 121 -8.11 -6.16 7.67
N PHE A 122 -7.83 -5.26 8.60
CA PHE A 122 -6.62 -4.43 8.64
C PHE A 122 -5.50 -5.07 9.47
N MET A 123 -5.80 -6.17 10.16
CA MET A 123 -4.88 -6.85 11.05
C MET A 123 -4.11 -7.95 10.31
N GLU A 124 -2.87 -8.13 10.71
CA GLU A 124 -1.97 -9.12 10.15
C GLU A 124 -1.84 -10.32 11.08
N GLU A 125 -1.99 -11.52 10.52
CA GLU A 125 -1.56 -12.76 11.18
C GLU A 125 -0.04 -12.89 11.05
N PHE A 126 0.71 -12.24 11.95
CA PHE A 126 2.15 -12.45 12.04
C PHE A 126 2.44 -13.69 12.91
N GLY A 127 3.33 -14.56 12.43
CA GLY A 127 3.65 -15.86 13.05
C GLY A 127 4.40 -15.83 14.38
N TYR A 128 4.48 -14.69 15.07
CA TYR A 128 5.04 -14.57 16.42
C TYR A 128 3.90 -14.45 17.43
N SER A 129 3.22 -15.57 17.65
CA SER A 129 2.00 -15.72 18.46
C SER A 129 2.17 -15.54 19.98
N ASP A 130 3.35 -15.14 20.45
CA ASP A 130 3.68 -15.26 21.87
C ASP A 130 3.40 -13.99 22.68
N PHE A 131 3.11 -12.84 22.03
CA PHE A 131 3.05 -11.54 22.72
C PHE A 131 1.84 -10.65 22.40
N CYS A 132 1.24 -10.75 21.21
CA CYS A 132 0.07 -9.96 20.80
C CYS A 132 -0.83 -10.78 19.86
N ASP A 133 -2.14 -10.80 20.13
CA ASP A 133 -3.10 -11.59 19.33
C ASP A 133 -3.38 -10.96 17.96
N THR A 134 -3.11 -9.66 17.79
CA THR A 134 -3.37 -8.90 16.54
C THR A 134 -2.35 -7.77 16.35
N LEU A 135 -1.82 -7.65 15.13
CA LEU A 135 -0.84 -6.65 14.74
C LEU A 135 -1.37 -5.82 13.57
N LEU A 136 -1.05 -4.53 13.51
CA LEU A 136 -1.35 -3.66 12.39
C LEU A 136 -0.09 -3.42 11.57
N ARG A 137 -0.20 -3.45 10.24
CA ARG A 137 0.95 -3.22 9.36
C ARG A 137 1.43 -1.78 9.45
N GLY A 138 2.74 -1.63 9.59
CA GLY A 138 3.44 -0.35 9.58
C GLY A 138 4.53 -0.28 8.51
N MET A 139 4.85 0.94 8.10
CA MET A 139 5.99 1.29 7.25
C MET A 139 6.86 2.31 7.98
N LEU A 140 8.16 2.07 7.98
CA LEU A 140 9.16 3.00 8.50
C LEU A 140 9.83 3.72 7.34
N LEU A 141 9.75 5.04 7.38
CA LEU A 141 10.42 5.93 6.45
C LEU A 141 11.68 6.49 7.11
N TYR A 142 12.78 6.52 6.37
CA TYR A 142 14.05 7.06 6.87
C TYR A 142 14.28 8.53 6.47
N SER A 143 13.36 9.11 5.70
CA SER A 143 13.48 10.46 5.16
C SER A 143 12.12 11.00 4.71
N PRO A 144 11.87 12.32 4.82
CA PRO A 144 10.65 12.94 4.32
C PRO A 144 10.55 12.90 2.79
N THR A 145 11.69 12.78 2.08
CA THR A 145 11.66 12.78 0.61
C THR A 145 10.93 11.56 0.04
N TYR A 146 10.87 10.45 0.78
CA TYR A 146 10.15 9.23 0.40
C TYR A 146 8.71 9.52 -0.01
N MET A 147 8.00 10.35 0.75
CA MET A 147 6.59 10.71 0.49
C MET A 147 6.43 11.30 -0.91
N THR A 148 7.26 12.31 -1.23
CA THR A 148 7.20 13.02 -2.51
C THR A 148 7.67 12.17 -3.69
N GLN A 149 8.73 11.38 -3.50
CA GLN A 149 9.31 10.52 -4.54
C GLN A 149 8.37 9.37 -4.93
N ASN A 150 7.61 8.85 -3.96
CA ASN A 150 6.76 7.69 -4.17
C ASN A 150 5.31 8.06 -4.55
N GLY A 151 4.93 9.34 -4.53
CA GLY A 151 3.58 9.77 -4.90
C GLY A 151 2.57 9.65 -3.75
N LEU A 152 3.04 9.65 -2.50
CA LEU A 152 2.21 9.69 -1.30
C LEU A 152 1.79 11.13 -1.02
N ARG A 153 0.48 11.33 -0.89
CA ARG A 153 -0.11 12.66 -0.66
C ARG A 153 -1.02 12.60 0.54
N VAL A 154 -1.04 13.69 1.30
CA VAL A 154 -1.84 13.82 2.51
C VAL A 154 -3.09 14.61 2.17
N SER A 155 -4.25 13.98 2.35
CA SER A 155 -5.58 14.57 2.13
C SER A 155 -6.02 15.46 3.30
N GLU A 156 -5.64 15.08 4.52
CA GLU A 156 -5.97 15.78 5.76
C GLU A 156 -4.77 15.82 6.71
N GLY A 157 -4.57 16.94 7.40
CA GLY A 157 -3.46 17.13 8.35
C GLY A 157 -2.21 17.71 7.69
N ARG A 158 -1.03 17.19 8.07
CA ARG A 158 0.28 17.61 7.52
C ARG A 158 1.11 16.41 7.08
N ASN A 159 2.07 16.69 6.20
CA ASN A 159 3.11 15.74 5.83
C ASN A 159 4.23 15.72 6.90
N PHE A 160 5.13 14.75 6.80
CA PHE A 160 6.34 14.73 7.62
C PHE A 160 7.26 15.91 7.30
N GLU A 161 7.86 16.46 8.34
CA GLU A 161 8.91 17.46 8.30
C GLU A 161 10.24 16.81 8.72
N ASP A 162 11.39 17.43 8.39
CA ASP A 162 12.71 16.88 8.74
C ASP A 162 12.84 16.57 10.25
N ALA A 163 12.25 17.43 11.09
CA ALA A 163 12.27 17.28 12.55
C ALA A 163 11.50 16.04 13.06
N ASP A 164 10.61 15.45 12.27
CA ASP A 164 9.90 14.22 12.63
C ASP A 164 10.81 12.98 12.54
N PHE A 165 11.98 13.08 11.89
CA PHE A 165 12.94 11.98 11.73
C PHE A 165 14.13 12.07 12.70
N ASP A 166 14.25 13.18 13.43
CA ASP A 166 15.24 13.32 14.51
C ASP A 166 14.84 12.50 15.75
N GLU A 167 15.76 12.27 16.69
CA GLU A 167 15.47 11.54 17.94
C GLU A 167 14.41 12.30 18.76
N ILE A 168 13.23 11.69 18.93
CA ILE A 168 12.06 12.34 19.56
C ILE A 168 11.91 11.88 21.02
N ASP A 169 12.03 12.81 21.96
CA ASP A 169 11.53 12.69 23.34
C ASP A 169 10.02 13.02 23.37
N GLY A 170 9.17 12.12 22.86
CA GLY A 170 7.72 12.38 22.78
C GLY A 170 6.93 11.43 21.87
N PRO A 171 5.61 11.69 21.70
CA PRO A 171 4.77 10.88 20.83
C PRO A 171 5.25 10.92 19.38
N THR A 172 5.33 9.75 18.77
CA THR A 172 5.78 9.59 17.39
C THR A 172 4.71 10.10 16.41
N PRO A 173 5.04 10.98 15.45
CA PRO A 173 4.08 11.38 14.43
C PRO A 173 3.80 10.19 13.48
N VAL A 174 2.53 9.95 13.16
CA VAL A 174 2.11 8.90 12.22
C VAL A 174 1.19 9.46 11.14
N ILE A 175 1.38 9.01 9.90
CA ILE A 175 0.44 9.22 8.80
C ILE A 175 -0.26 7.90 8.54
N ILE A 176 -1.59 7.91 8.37
CA ILE A 176 -2.38 6.70 8.14
C ILE A 176 -2.87 6.60 6.70
N GLY A 177 -3.02 5.38 6.20
CA GLY A 177 -3.66 5.11 4.92
C GLY A 177 -5.13 5.57 4.87
N ALA A 178 -5.62 5.83 3.66
CA ALA A 178 -6.95 6.41 3.46
C ALA A 178 -8.11 5.56 4.00
N GLU A 179 -8.00 4.22 3.95
CA GLU A 179 -9.04 3.31 4.44
C GLU A 179 -9.14 3.25 5.97
N LEU A 180 -8.13 3.77 6.69
CA LEU A 180 -8.15 3.90 8.15
C LEU A 180 -8.89 5.16 8.62
N SER A 181 -9.16 6.12 7.74
CA SER A 181 -9.83 7.39 8.05
C SER A 181 -11.22 7.29 8.72
N PRO A 182 -12.03 6.23 8.51
CA PRO A 182 -13.29 6.07 9.26
C PRO A 182 -13.09 5.76 10.74
N TYR A 183 -11.90 5.32 11.14
CA TYR A 183 -11.60 4.85 12.50
C TYR A 183 -10.67 5.81 13.25
N LEU A 184 -9.85 6.56 12.52
CA LEU A 184 -8.83 7.45 13.08
C LEU A 184 -8.89 8.82 12.40
N ASN A 185 -8.78 9.87 13.21
CA ASN A 185 -8.76 11.26 12.79
C ASN A 185 -7.40 11.89 13.05
N VAL A 186 -7.10 12.99 12.35
CA VAL A 186 -5.92 13.80 12.66
C VAL A 186 -6.01 14.34 14.09
N GLY A 187 -4.95 14.12 14.87
CA GLY A 187 -4.84 14.45 16.28
C GLY A 187 -5.12 13.29 17.24
N ASP A 188 -5.61 12.15 16.73
CA ASP A 188 -5.82 10.97 17.56
C ASP A 188 -4.49 10.41 18.08
N VAL A 189 -4.52 9.96 19.34
CA VAL A 189 -3.36 9.35 20.01
C VAL A 189 -3.56 7.85 20.03
N ILE A 190 -2.60 7.12 19.49
CA ILE A 190 -2.51 5.67 19.52
C ILE A 190 -1.52 5.29 20.61
N ILE A 191 -1.92 4.41 21.51
CA ILE A 191 -1.09 3.90 22.59
C ILE A 191 -0.79 2.44 22.28
N SER A 192 0.46 2.15 21.98
CA SER A 192 0.95 0.78 21.84
C SER A 192 1.71 0.41 23.10
N SER A 193 1.14 -0.54 23.85
CA SER A 193 1.70 -1.03 25.11
C SER A 193 2.15 -2.47 24.92
N GLU A 194 3.46 -2.73 24.97
CA GLU A 194 3.98 -4.09 25.00
C GLU A 194 3.94 -4.62 26.43
N THR A 195 3.08 -5.61 26.67
CA THR A 195 2.92 -6.20 28.00
C THR A 195 3.26 -7.69 27.92
N SER A 196 4.20 -8.15 28.76
CA SER A 196 4.48 -9.58 28.92
C SER A 196 4.46 -9.93 30.42
N ASP A 197 3.79 -11.04 30.78
CA ASP A 197 3.59 -11.48 32.17
C ASP A 197 3.03 -10.41 33.13
N GLY A 198 2.20 -9.49 32.62
CA GLY A 198 1.61 -8.39 33.41
C GLY A 198 2.56 -7.24 33.72
N ILE A 199 3.73 -7.21 33.08
CA ILE A 199 4.70 -6.11 33.12
C ILE A 199 4.64 -5.38 31.79
N THR A 200 4.39 -4.07 31.83
CA THR A 200 4.50 -3.20 30.66
C THR A 200 5.98 -2.91 30.41
N PHE A 201 6.49 -3.31 29.25
CA PHE A 201 7.89 -3.15 28.85
C PHE A 201 8.12 -1.83 28.14
N SER A 202 7.16 -1.38 27.33
CA SER A 202 7.19 -0.09 26.65
C SER A 202 5.77 0.45 26.48
N ASP A 203 5.58 1.74 26.78
CA ASP A 203 4.39 2.50 26.42
C ASP A 203 4.81 3.49 25.34
N ARG A 204 4.49 3.17 24.08
CA ARG A 204 4.74 4.05 22.94
C ARG A 204 3.46 4.78 22.58
N GLN A 205 3.60 6.08 22.37
CA GLN A 205 2.52 6.91 21.89
C GLN A 205 2.82 7.32 20.45
N ALA A 206 1.83 7.20 19.58
CA ALA A 206 1.86 7.80 18.27
C ALA A 206 0.70 8.80 18.13
N VAL A 207 0.91 9.89 17.39
CA VAL A 207 -0.12 10.90 17.12
C VAL A 207 -0.37 10.95 15.63
N VAL A 208 -1.62 10.76 15.22
CA VAL A 208 -2.01 10.86 13.81
C VAL A 208 -1.85 12.32 13.37
N ILE A 209 -0.86 12.59 12.52
CA ILE A 209 -0.58 13.92 11.99
C ILE A 209 -1.14 14.12 10.58
N GLY A 210 -1.47 13.04 9.88
CA GLY A 210 -2.04 13.11 8.54
C GLY A 210 -2.72 11.82 8.06
N ILE A 211 -3.55 11.97 7.04
CA ILE A 211 -4.28 10.89 6.36
C ILE A 211 -3.94 10.95 4.88
N LEU A 212 -3.66 9.80 4.26
CA LEU A 212 -3.34 9.75 2.83
C LEU A 212 -4.55 10.04 1.92
N GLU A 213 -4.28 10.48 0.69
CA GLU A 213 -5.25 10.45 -0.41
C GLU A 213 -5.48 8.99 -0.89
N GLU A 214 -6.71 8.62 -1.25
CA GLU A 214 -7.05 7.25 -1.71
C GLU A 214 -6.27 6.79 -2.95
N ASP A 215 -5.84 7.73 -3.80
CA ASP A 215 -5.04 7.47 -5.01
C ASP A 215 -3.52 7.56 -4.77
N SER A 216 -3.10 7.69 -3.50
CA SER A 216 -1.68 7.57 -3.13
C SER A 216 -1.15 6.20 -3.56
N PHE A 217 0.06 6.20 -4.11
CA PHE A 217 0.72 4.98 -4.54
C PHE A 217 2.14 4.94 -4.01
N THR A 218 2.78 3.77 -4.10
CA THR A 218 4.23 3.64 -3.90
C THR A 218 4.85 2.98 -5.13
N VAL A 219 6.03 3.46 -5.50
CA VAL A 219 6.79 2.89 -6.62
C VAL A 219 7.45 1.57 -6.19
N VAL A 220 7.66 1.36 -4.89
CA VAL A 220 8.26 0.14 -4.35
C VAL A 220 7.16 -0.76 -3.78
N GLN A 221 6.97 -1.94 -4.35
CA GLN A 221 6.16 -3.00 -3.74
C GLN A 221 7.12 -4.01 -3.09
N GLU A 222 7.23 -3.96 -1.76
CA GLU A 222 7.84 -5.02 -0.97
C GLU A 222 6.71 -5.85 -0.35
N GLY A 223 6.44 -7.05 -0.89
CA GLY A 223 5.30 -7.88 -0.48
C GLY A 223 3.94 -7.34 -0.94
N ASP A 224 2.86 -7.87 -0.35
CA ASP A 224 1.47 -7.46 -0.57
C ASP A 224 1.08 -6.31 0.38
N VAL A 225 1.83 -5.20 0.33
CA VAL A 225 1.56 -4.03 1.17
C VAL A 225 0.52 -3.16 0.50
N ASP A 226 -0.64 -3.02 1.16
CA ASP A 226 -1.67 -2.05 0.80
C ASP A 226 -1.45 -0.76 1.59
N ILE A 227 -0.91 0.25 0.90
CA ILE A 227 -0.60 1.55 1.50
C ILE A 227 -1.83 2.23 2.12
N ASN A 228 -3.03 1.96 1.58
CA ASN A 228 -4.27 2.56 2.05
C ASN A 228 -4.74 1.97 3.39
N LYS A 229 -4.17 0.83 3.80
CA LYS A 229 -4.45 0.14 5.07
C LYS A 229 -3.32 0.24 6.09
N THR A 230 -2.26 0.95 5.75
CA THR A 230 -0.99 0.90 6.48
C THR A 230 -0.76 2.16 7.31
N PHE A 231 -0.06 2.00 8.43
CA PHE A 231 0.46 3.11 9.23
C PHE A 231 1.87 3.47 8.77
N ILE A 232 2.16 4.76 8.61
CA ILE A 232 3.44 5.25 8.12
C ILE A 232 4.10 6.05 9.23
N PHE A 233 5.33 5.66 9.60
CA PHE A 233 6.11 6.24 10.69
C PHE A 233 7.46 6.74 10.19
N PRO A 234 8.06 7.73 10.85
CA PRO A 234 9.49 7.94 10.76
C PRO A 234 10.25 6.79 11.46
N ALA A 235 11.43 6.46 10.95
CA ALA A 235 12.26 5.38 11.46
C ALA A 235 12.72 5.58 12.92
N SER A 236 12.69 6.81 13.43
CA SER A 236 12.90 7.13 14.86
C SER A 236 11.95 6.35 15.78
N PHE A 237 10.85 5.79 15.27
CA PHE A 237 9.97 4.88 16.00
C PHE A 237 10.65 3.56 16.45
N GLU A 238 11.58 3.01 15.67
CA GLU A 238 12.28 1.77 16.04
C GLU A 238 13.34 2.00 17.14
N ASP A 239 14.00 3.16 17.11
CA ASP A 239 15.09 3.50 18.03
C ASP A 239 14.60 3.86 19.45
N GLN A 240 13.29 3.98 19.68
CA GLN A 240 12.68 4.15 21.02
C GLN A 240 12.52 2.82 21.80
N GLY A 241 13.20 1.74 21.39
CA GLY A 241 13.12 0.38 21.97
C GLY A 241 14.42 -0.13 22.55
#